data_AF-A0A0J8RL42-F1
#
_entry.id   AF-A0A0J8RL42-F1
#
_cell.length_a   1.000
_cell.length_b   1.000
_cell.length_c   1.000
_cell.angle_alpha   90.00
_cell.angle_beta   90.00
_cell.angle_gamma   90.00
#
_symmetry.space_group_name_H-M   'P 1'
#
loop_
_entity.id
_entity.type
_entity.pdbx_description
1 polymer ?
#
loop_
_entity_poly.entity_id
_entity_poly.type
_entity_poly.pdbx_seq_one_letter_code
_entity_poly.pdbx_strand_id
1 'polypeptide(L)'
;MLLECFSSTLVQEQEKAAKEQEQREYDIARGNPLLNPQDFNVKRRWDDDVVFKNQARGTENKGQKEFVNDLLRSDFHKRFMSKYVR
;
A
#
# COMPACT_ATOMS: atom_id res chain seq x y z
N MET A 1 23.79 -58.14 6.70
CA MET A 1 24.01 -57.12 7.76
C MET A 1 25.01 -56.02 7.36
N LEU A 2 26.33 -56.25 7.23
CA LEU A 2 27.27 -55.15 6.93
C LEU A 2 27.10 -54.53 5.52
N LEU A 3 26.83 -55.34 4.48
CA LEU A 3 26.58 -54.84 3.12
C LEU A 3 25.27 -54.05 2.98
N GLU A 4 24.22 -54.47 3.68
CA GLU A 4 22.90 -53.80 3.63
C GLU A 4 22.94 -52.45 4.35
N CYS A 5 23.67 -52.36 5.46
CA CYS A 5 23.90 -51.11 6.18
C CYS A 5 24.65 -50.10 5.29
N PHE A 6 25.65 -50.56 4.52
CA PHE A 6 26.41 -49.73 3.59
C PHE A 6 25.57 -49.24 2.39
N SER A 7 24.70 -50.10 1.85
CA SER A 7 23.74 -49.68 0.81
C SER A 7 22.73 -48.67 1.33
N SER A 8 22.27 -48.84 2.57
CA SER A 8 21.35 -47.91 3.23
C SER A 8 21.98 -46.53 3.45
N THR A 9 23.25 -46.47 3.87
CA THR A 9 23.96 -45.19 4.06
C THR A 9 24.20 -44.48 2.74
N LEU A 10 24.52 -45.21 1.67
CA LEU A 10 24.70 -44.63 0.33
C LEU A 10 23.41 -44.03 -0.24
N VAL A 11 22.27 -44.71 -0.07
CA VAL A 11 20.96 -44.17 -0.48
C VAL A 11 20.63 -42.91 0.33
N GLN A 12 20.90 -42.92 1.63
CA GLN A 12 20.63 -41.78 2.51
C GLN A 12 21.54 -40.58 2.23
N GLU A 13 22.79 -40.80 1.84
CA GLU A 13 23.71 -39.77 1.37
C GLU A 13 23.28 -39.20 0.01
N GLN A 14 22.83 -40.05 -0.92
CA GLN A 14 22.29 -39.59 -2.20
C GLN A 14 21.01 -38.76 -2.03
N GLU A 15 20.10 -39.16 -1.14
CA GLU A 15 18.90 -38.37 -0.83
C GLU A 15 19.25 -37.01 -0.19
N LYS A 16 20.26 -36.97 0.69
CA LYS A 16 20.72 -35.71 1.28
C LYS A 16 21.36 -34.81 0.24
N ALA A 17 22.21 -35.36 -0.63
CA ALA A 17 22.83 -34.63 -1.72
C ALA A 17 21.77 -34.08 -2.70
N ALA A 18 20.74 -34.87 -3.01
CA ALA A 18 19.62 -34.45 -3.85
C ALA A 18 18.81 -33.31 -3.19
N LYS A 19 18.50 -33.41 -1.89
CA LYS A 19 17.82 -32.34 -1.14
C LYS A 19 18.64 -31.06 -1.06
N GLU A 20 19.96 -31.17 -0.90
CA GLU A 20 20.84 -30.00 -0.86
C GLU A 20 20.95 -29.34 -2.24
N GLN A 21 20.93 -30.12 -3.33
CA GLN A 21 20.85 -29.61 -4.70
C GLN A 21 19.51 -28.91 -4.95
N GLU A 22 18.40 -29.50 -4.53
CA GLU A 22 17.07 -28.89 -4.66
C GLU A 22 16.96 -27.58 -3.87
N GLN A 23 17.52 -27.53 -2.65
CA GLN A 23 17.60 -26.30 -1.86
C GLN A 23 18.47 -25.23 -2.52
N ARG A 24 19.64 -25.61 -3.06
CA ARG A 24 20.49 -24.68 -3.82
C ARG A 24 19.77 -24.11 -5.03
N GLU A 25 19.07 -24.93 -5.80
CA GLU A 25 18.30 -24.49 -6.96
C GLU A 25 17.19 -23.50 -6.56
N TYR A 26 16.48 -23.80 -5.47
CA TYR A 26 15.47 -22.92 -4.90
C TYR A 26 16.07 -21.57 -4.46
N ASP A 27 17.19 -21.57 -3.75
CA ASP A 27 17.85 -20.35 -3.27
C ASP A 27 18.45 -19.53 -4.42
N ILE A 28 18.97 -20.17 -5.47
CA ILE A 28 19.44 -19.48 -6.68
C ILE A 28 18.27 -18.81 -7.41
N ALA A 29 17.13 -19.50 -7.52
CA ALA A 29 15.94 -18.96 -8.15
C ALA A 29 15.29 -17.83 -7.34
N ARG A 30 15.33 -17.92 -6.00
CA ARG A 30 14.63 -16.98 -5.11
C ARG A 30 15.51 -15.87 -4.53
N GLY A 31 16.82 -16.05 -4.55
CA GLY A 31 17.82 -15.15 -3.97
C GLY A 31 18.10 -13.90 -4.80
N ASN A 32 17.58 -13.80 -6.03
CA ASN A 32 17.69 -12.59 -6.84
C ASN A 32 16.51 -11.64 -6.60
N PRO A 33 16.68 -10.57 -5.79
CA PRO A 33 15.63 -9.59 -5.52
C PRO A 33 15.22 -8.75 -6.74
N LEU A 34 15.97 -8.81 -7.86
CA LEU A 34 15.61 -8.14 -9.12
C LEU A 34 14.69 -9.00 -10.01
N LEU A 35 14.72 -10.32 -9.86
CA LEU A 35 13.90 -11.26 -10.66
C LEU A 35 12.61 -11.68 -9.95
N ASN A 36 12.57 -11.59 -8.62
CA ASN A 36 11.36 -11.73 -7.83
C ASN A 36 10.89 -10.35 -7.37
N PRO A 37 10.05 -9.66 -8.15
CA PRO A 37 9.43 -8.43 -7.68
C PRO A 37 8.67 -8.75 -6.40
N GLN A 38 9.17 -8.29 -5.26
CA GLN A 38 8.42 -8.31 -4.03
C GLN A 38 7.15 -7.50 -4.29
N ASP A 39 5.99 -8.12 -4.09
CA ASP A 39 4.70 -7.47 -4.30
C ASP A 39 4.72 -6.10 -3.61
N PHE A 40 4.80 -5.04 -4.40
CA PHE A 40 4.79 -3.64 -3.96
C PHE A 40 3.37 -3.24 -3.54
N ASN A 41 2.65 -4.16 -2.89
CA ASN A 41 1.37 -3.93 -2.28
C ASN A 41 1.63 -3.07 -1.04
N VAL A 42 1.57 -1.75 -1.25
CA VAL A 42 1.62 -0.74 -0.20
C VAL A 42 0.62 -1.14 0.88
N LYS A 43 1.16 -1.60 2.01
CA LYS A 43 0.41 -2.22 3.09
C LYS A 43 -0.31 -1.13 3.88
N ARG A 44 -1.51 -0.77 3.40
CA ARG A 44 -2.42 0.27 3.92
C ARG A 44 -1.83 1.69 3.95
N ARG A 45 -2.58 2.63 3.39
CA ARG A 45 -2.23 4.06 3.43
C ARG A 45 -2.64 4.62 4.79
N TRP A 46 -1.83 5.50 5.37
CA TRP A 46 -2.12 6.14 6.65
C TRP A 46 -3.48 6.89 6.65
N ASP A 47 -3.94 7.33 5.48
CA ASP A 47 -5.25 7.95 5.25
C ASP A 47 -6.45 6.99 5.40
N ASP A 48 -6.24 5.68 5.46
CA ASP A 48 -7.35 4.72 5.49
C ASP A 48 -8.15 4.72 6.79
N ASP A 49 -7.56 5.18 7.90
CA ASP A 49 -8.20 5.21 9.22
C ASP A 49 -8.90 6.54 9.56
N VAL A 50 -8.91 7.50 8.63
CA VAL A 50 -9.61 8.77 8.86
C VAL A 50 -11.13 8.54 8.87
N VAL A 51 -11.76 8.89 9.99
CA VAL A 51 -13.21 8.72 10.25
C VAL A 51 -14.10 9.56 9.33
N PHE A 52 -13.58 10.64 8.73
CA PHE A 52 -14.30 11.50 7.79
C PHE A 52 -13.59 11.52 6.44
N LYS A 53 -14.15 10.83 5.44
CA LYS A 53 -13.66 10.85 4.06
C LYS A 53 -14.58 11.70 3.18
N ASN A 54 -14.04 12.37 2.15
CA ASN A 54 -14.80 13.02 1.08
C ASN A 54 -15.85 14.06 1.49
N GLN A 55 -15.61 14.85 2.55
CA GLN A 55 -16.58 15.82 3.09
C GLN A 55 -16.99 16.93 2.11
N ALA A 56 -16.09 17.31 1.19
CA ALA A 56 -16.32 18.34 0.18
C ALA A 56 -16.77 17.79 -1.18
N ARG A 57 -17.05 16.47 -1.28
CA ARG A 57 -17.43 15.88 -2.57
C ARG A 57 -18.84 16.34 -2.94
N GLY A 58 -18.94 17.16 -3.99
CA GLY A 58 -20.20 17.72 -4.46
C GLY A 58 -20.56 19.08 -3.86
N THR A 59 -19.67 19.69 -3.05
CA THR A 59 -19.89 21.05 -2.52
C THR A 59 -19.36 22.15 -3.44
N GLU A 60 -19.16 21.88 -4.73
CA GLU A 60 -18.97 22.95 -5.74
C GLU A 60 -20.28 23.73 -5.99
N ASN A 61 -20.95 24.16 -4.92
CA ASN A 61 -21.86 25.28 -5.00
C ASN A 61 -21.01 26.55 -5.01
N LYS A 62 -20.40 26.84 -6.16
CA LYS A 62 -20.08 28.21 -6.55
C LYS A 62 -21.44 28.90 -6.65
N GLY A 63 -21.92 29.42 -5.51
CA GLY A 63 -23.22 30.05 -5.39
C GLY A 63 -23.44 30.99 -6.57
N GLN A 64 -24.61 30.89 -7.19
CA GLN A 64 -25.02 31.82 -8.24
C GLN A 64 -24.71 33.25 -7.76
N LYS A 65 -24.11 34.08 -8.63
CA LYS A 65 -23.78 35.46 -8.30
C LYS A 65 -25.08 36.27 -8.23
N GLU A 66 -25.80 36.11 -7.15
CA GLU A 66 -27.04 36.83 -6.89
C GLU A 66 -26.69 38.24 -6.44
N PHE A 67 -27.19 39.23 -7.19
CA PHE A 67 -27.16 40.60 -6.73
C PHE A 67 -28.22 40.79 -5.65
N VAL A 68 -27.79 41.14 -4.44
CA VAL A 68 -28.68 41.44 -3.31
C VAL A 68 -28.76 42.95 -3.14
N ASN A 69 -29.96 43.51 -3.23
CA ASN A 69 -30.23 44.93 -2.96
C ASN A 69 -30.32 45.21 -1.43
N ASP A 70 -29.27 44.83 -0.70
CA ASP A 70 -29.09 45.07 0.74
C ASP A 70 -27.58 45.17 1.01
N LEU A 71 -27.14 46.33 1.53
CA LEU A 71 -25.73 46.60 1.78
C LEU A 71 -25.12 45.66 2.82
N LEU A 72 -25.87 45.25 3.84
CA LEU A 72 -25.34 44.44 4.95
C LEU A 72 -25.35 42.94 4.65
N ARG A 73 -26.26 42.48 3.79
CA ARG A 73 -26.39 41.06 3.41
C ARG A 73 -25.67 40.70 2.12
N SER A 74 -25.12 41.69 1.41
CA SER A 74 -24.33 41.49 0.22
C SER A 74 -23.10 40.61 0.47
N ASP A 75 -22.68 39.86 -0.55
CA ASP A 75 -21.43 39.09 -0.50
C ASP A 75 -20.20 39.98 -0.27
N PHE A 76 -20.26 41.23 -0.74
CA PHE A 76 -19.24 42.22 -0.44
C PHE A 76 -19.12 42.46 1.07
N HIS A 77 -20.22 42.75 1.76
CA HIS A 77 -20.19 43.04 3.19
C HIS A 77 -19.84 41.81 4.03
N LYS A 78 -20.33 40.62 3.66
CA LYS A 78 -19.90 39.35 4.29
C LYS A 78 -18.39 39.14 4.19
N ARG A 79 -17.80 39.37 3.01
CA ARG A 79 -16.34 39.28 2.79
C ARG A 79 -15.57 40.37 3.52
N PHE A 80 -16.08 41.59 3.56
CA PHE A 80 -15.49 42.71 4.30
C PHE A 80 -15.39 42.39 5.79
N MET A 81 -16.50 41.96 6.41
CA MET A 81 -16.51 41.58 7.83
C MET A 81 -15.56 40.41 8.12
N SER A 82 -15.54 39.38 7.27
CA SER A 82 -14.61 38.24 7.43
C SER A 82 -13.14 38.62 7.29
N LYS A 83 -12.81 39.72 6.59
CA LYS A 83 -11.43 40.14 6.34
C LYS A 83 -10.90 41.12 7.38
N TYR A 84 -11.76 42.01 7.89
CA TYR A 84 -11.34 43.16 8.69
C TYR A 84 -11.86 43.16 10.13
N VAL A 85 -12.85 42.32 10.46
CA VAL A 85 -13.48 42.31 11.80
C VAL A 85 -13.34 40.95 12.49
N ARG A 86 -13.30 39.85 11.74
CA ARG A 86 -13.13 38.49 12.26
C ARG A 86 -11.68 38.16 12.57
#